data_AF-A0A2E4JT68-F1
#
_entry.id   AF-A0A2E4JT68-F1
#
_cell.length_a   1.000
_cell.length_b   1.000
_cell.length_c   1.000
_cell.angle_alpha   90.00
_cell.angle_beta   90.00
_cell.angle_gamma   90.00
#
_symmetry.space_group_name_H-M   'P 1'
#
loop_
_entity.id
_entity.type
_entity.pdbx_description
1 polymer ?
#
loop_
_entity_poly.entity_id
_entity_poly.type
_entity_poly.pdbx_seq_one_letter_code
_entity_poly.pdbx_strand_id
1 'polypeptide(L)'
;MTKMIKVELDVENVNNDQTKYWVEEITNQYADFVVEDVNITGDKVAFSIGSPGMDDLTTDDIKFRIDEYLTMNEQPFKLKNLKVV
;
A
#
# COMPACT_ATOMS: atom_id res chain seq x y z
N MET A 1 4.79 -19.58 -4.06
CA MET A 1 3.80 -18.58 -3.61
C MET A 1 4.57 -17.30 -3.41
N THR A 2 4.11 -16.19 -3.99
CA THR A 2 4.73 -14.88 -3.81
C THR A 2 4.66 -14.49 -2.34
N LYS A 3 5.76 -13.98 -1.78
CA LYS A 3 5.76 -13.44 -0.44
C LYS A 3 4.95 -12.14 -0.44
N MET A 4 3.93 -12.08 0.41
CA MET A 4 3.10 -10.90 0.60
C MET A 4 3.48 -10.25 1.93
N ILE A 5 3.74 -8.94 1.90
CA ILE A 5 4.05 -8.10 3.05
C ILE A 5 2.85 -7.21 3.30
N LYS A 6 2.45 -7.07 4.56
CA LYS A 6 1.27 -6.30 4.93
C LYS A 6 1.63 -4.84 5.14
N VAL A 7 0.79 -3.97 4.60
CA VAL A 7 0.84 -2.52 4.83
C VAL A 7 -0.41 -2.12 5.59
N GLU A 8 -0.24 -1.34 6.66
CA GLU A 8 -1.30 -0.75 7.47
C GLU A 8 -1.09 0.76 7.53
N LEU A 9 -2.11 1.52 7.17
CA LEU A 9 -2.16 2.98 7.27
C LEU A 9 -3.23 3.38 8.28
N ASP A 10 -2.85 4.21 9.25
CA ASP A 10 -3.83 4.97 10.02
C ASP A 10 -4.03 6.33 9.33
N VAL A 11 -5.27 6.69 9.07
CA VAL A 11 -5.64 7.82 8.18
C VAL A 11 -6.77 8.67 8.76
N GLU A 12 -7.00 9.83 8.17
CA GLU A 12 -8.14 10.73 8.40
C GLU A 12 -8.83 11.08 7.07
N ASN A 13 -10.10 11.44 7.14
CA ASN A 13 -10.90 11.93 6.01
C ASN A 13 -10.94 10.95 4.82
N VAL A 14 -11.02 9.65 5.12
CA VAL A 14 -11.01 8.60 4.10
C VAL A 14 -12.27 8.68 3.22
N ASN A 15 -12.06 8.66 1.91
CA ASN A 15 -13.08 8.30 0.94
C ASN A 15 -12.81 6.88 0.45
N ASN A 16 -13.69 5.92 0.76
CA ASN A 16 -13.45 4.50 0.50
C ASN A 16 -13.15 4.18 -0.97
N ASP A 17 -13.93 4.74 -1.90
CA ASP A 17 -13.79 4.42 -3.32
C ASP A 17 -12.49 5.00 -3.90
N GLN A 18 -12.20 6.27 -3.59
CA GLN A 18 -10.96 6.92 -4.02
C GLN A 18 -9.73 6.28 -3.38
N THR A 19 -9.82 5.89 -2.11
CA THR A 19 -8.73 5.23 -1.39
C THR A 19 -8.45 3.84 -1.95
N LYS A 20 -9.50 3.08 -2.27
CA LYS A 20 -9.34 1.77 -2.90
C LYS A 20 -8.67 1.91 -4.27
N TYR A 21 -9.14 2.84 -5.09
CA TYR A 21 -8.52 3.15 -6.38
C TYR A 21 -7.05 3.57 -6.23
N TRP A 22 -6.75 4.46 -5.28
CA TRP A 22 -5.38 4.89 -4.98
C TRP A 22 -4.47 3.71 -4.57
N VAL A 23 -4.96 2.76 -3.78
CA VAL A 23 -4.19 1.54 -3.43
C VAL A 23 -3.96 0.65 -4.65
N GLU A 24 -4.95 0.51 -5.54
CA GLU A 24 -4.83 -0.27 -6.78
C GLU A 24 -3.82 0.36 -7.76
N GLU A 25 -3.69 1.69 -7.81
CA GLU A 25 -2.72 2.38 -8.66
C GLU A 25 -1.25 2.09 -8.31
N ILE A 26 -0.97 1.52 -7.13
CA ILE A 26 0.38 1.04 -6.77
C ILE A 26 0.89 0.03 -7.81
N THR A 27 0.03 -0.86 -8.32
CA THR A 27 0.45 -1.86 -9.32
C THR A 27 0.68 -1.25 -10.70
N ASN A 28 0.09 -0.09 -10.99
CA ASN A 28 0.33 0.65 -12.23
C ASN A 28 1.66 1.43 -12.16
N GLN A 29 2.00 1.97 -11.00
CA GLN A 29 3.27 2.67 -10.77
C GLN A 29 4.46 1.71 -10.70
N TYR A 30 4.26 0.53 -10.11
CA TYR A 30 5.29 -0.50 -9.93
C TYR A 30 4.83 -1.80 -10.60
N ALA A 31 5.21 -2.00 -11.85
CA ALA A 31 4.77 -3.12 -12.68
C ALA A 31 5.12 -4.51 -12.11
N ASP A 32 6.17 -4.58 -11.28
CA ASP A 32 6.61 -5.81 -10.63
C ASP A 32 5.83 -6.12 -9.34
N PHE A 33 4.92 -5.24 -8.92
CA PHE A 33 4.14 -5.39 -7.69
C PHE A 33 2.73 -5.88 -7.96
N VAL A 34 2.26 -6.70 -7.03
CA VAL A 34 0.87 -7.12 -6.90
C VAL A 34 0.34 -6.65 -5.56
N VAL A 35 -0.90 -6.17 -5.55
CA VAL A 35 -1.61 -5.74 -4.35
C VAL A 35 -2.86 -6.61 -4.17
N GLU A 36 -3.06 -7.11 -2.95
CA GLU A 36 -4.17 -7.98 -2.57
C GLU A 36 -4.77 -7.54 -1.24
N ASP A 37 -5.92 -8.13 -0.88
CA ASP A 37 -6.56 -7.96 0.43
C ASP A 37 -6.83 -6.50 0.85
N VAL A 38 -7.15 -5.63 -0.11
CA VAL A 38 -7.45 -4.22 0.17
C VAL A 38 -8.70 -4.12 1.05
N ASN A 39 -8.51 -3.63 2.27
CA ASN A 39 -9.56 -3.43 3.25
C ASN A 39 -9.49 -2.02 3.85
N ILE A 40 -10.63 -1.33 3.85
CA ILE A 40 -10.77 0.01 4.40
C ILE A 40 -11.84 -0.06 5.48
N THR A 41 -11.49 0.29 6.71
CA THR A 41 -12.40 0.21 7.87
C THR A 41 -12.21 1.41 8.78
N GLY A 42 -13.13 2.37 8.69
CA GLY A 42 -13.03 3.63 9.43
C GLY A 42 -11.73 4.36 9.08
N ASP A 43 -10.91 4.63 10.10
CA ASP A 43 -9.65 5.36 9.99
C ASP A 43 -8.44 4.46 9.62
N LYS A 44 -8.69 3.27 9.06
CA LYS A 44 -7.65 2.30 8.71
C LYS A 44 -7.75 1.83 7.27
N VAL A 45 -6.61 1.78 6.60
CA VAL A 45 -6.40 1.14 5.29
C VAL A 45 -5.39 0.01 5.49
N ALA A 46 -5.71 -1.19 5.01
CA ALA A 46 -4.80 -2.31 5.03
C ALA A 46 -4.80 -3.01 3.67
N PHE A 47 -3.63 -3.46 3.23
CA PHE A 47 -3.47 -4.26 2.02
C PHE A 47 -2.19 -5.10 2.12
N SER A 48 -2.12 -6.12 1.28
CA SER A 48 -0.96 -6.99 1.11
C SER A 48 -0.25 -6.59 -0.18
N ILE A 49 1.07 -6.47 -0.16
CA ILE A 49 1.88 -6.17 -1.34
C ILE A 49 3.01 -7.19 -1.50
N GLY A 50 3.23 -7.65 -2.73
CA GLY A 50 4.30 -8.59 -3.04
C GLY A 50 4.85 -8.35 -4.44
N SER A 51 5.92 -9.06 -4.79
CA SER A 51 6.52 -8.99 -6.12
C SER A 51 6.77 -10.40 -6.66
N PRO A 52 6.00 -10.85 -7.68
CA PRO A 52 6.18 -12.19 -8.25
C PRO A 52 7.58 -12.39 -8.82
N GLY A 53 8.28 -13.41 -8.35
CA GLY A 53 9.66 -13.73 -8.78
C GLY A 53 10.76 -13.01 -7.99
N MET A 54 10.40 -12.20 -6.98
CA MET A 54 11.34 -11.60 -6.04
C MET A 54 11.18 -12.23 -4.65
N ASP A 55 11.95 -13.29 -4.40
CA ASP A 55 11.87 -14.08 -3.17
C ASP A 55 12.54 -13.39 -1.96
N ASP A 56 13.42 -12.42 -2.20
CA ASP A 56 14.17 -11.67 -1.19
C ASP A 56 13.52 -10.36 -0.76
N LEU A 57 12.29 -10.07 -1.22
CA LEU A 57 11.53 -8.87 -0.88
C LEU A 57 11.40 -8.71 0.65
N THR A 58 11.84 -7.56 1.18
CA THR A 58 11.81 -7.25 2.61
C THR A 58 10.77 -6.19 2.96
N THR A 59 10.46 -6.07 4.26
CA THR A 59 9.60 -4.99 4.78
C THR A 59 10.20 -3.61 4.53
N ASP A 60 11.52 -3.49 4.52
CA ASP A 60 12.20 -2.20 4.28
C ASP A 60 12.09 -1.79 2.81
N ASP A 61 12.18 -2.74 1.88
CA ASP A 61 11.96 -2.48 0.44
C ASP A 61 10.54 -1.98 0.20
N ILE A 62 9.55 -2.65 0.79
CA ILE A 62 8.14 -2.22 0.70
C ILE A 62 7.93 -0.87 1.35
N LYS A 63 8.49 -0.65 2.55
CA LYS A 63 8.39 0.65 3.22
C LYS A 63 8.95 1.77 2.34
N PHE A 64 10.13 1.56 1.76
CA PHE A 64 10.75 2.54 0.86
C PHE A 64 9.83 2.87 -0.33
N ARG A 65 9.22 1.86 -0.96
CA ARG A 65 8.33 2.07 -2.11
C ARG A 65 7.02 2.74 -1.75
N ILE A 66 6.42 2.41 -0.60
CA ILE A 66 5.21 3.08 -0.14
C ILE A 66 5.51 4.53 0.25
N ASP A 67 6.64 4.80 0.90
CA ASP A 67 7.07 6.17 1.19
C ASP A 67 7.28 6.97 -0.11
N GLU A 68 7.95 6.41 -1.11
CA GLU A 68 8.12 7.01 -2.45
C GLU A 68 6.75 7.31 -3.09
N TYR A 69 5.85 6.31 -3.14
CA TYR A 69 4.51 6.44 -3.70
C TYR A 69 3.69 7.55 -3.05
N LEU A 70 3.74 7.63 -1.70
CA LEU A 70 3.09 8.68 -0.92
C LEU A 70 3.61 10.08 -1.28
N THR A 71 4.91 10.23 -1.58
CA THR A 71 5.48 11.54 -1.97
C THR A 71 5.18 11.94 -3.40
N MET A 72 4.95 10.96 -4.29
CA MET A 72 4.73 11.19 -5.71
C MET A 72 3.26 11.41 -6.07
N ASN A 73 2.34 10.96 -5.24
CA ASN A 73 0.91 10.92 -5.54
C ASN A 73 0.09 11.65 -4.48
N GLU A 74 -0.92 12.39 -4.94
CA GLU A 74 -1.89 13.00 -4.04
C GLU A 74 -2.73 11.93 -3.35
N GLN A 75 -2.78 11.96 -2.02
CA GLN A 75 -3.53 10.98 -1.24
C GLN A 75 -4.99 11.43 -1.09
N PRO A 76 -5.98 10.54 -1.25
CA PRO A 76 -7.40 10.85 -1.00
C PRO A 76 -7.75 10.83 0.50
N PHE A 77 -6.74 10.89 1.37
CA PHE A 77 -6.82 10.83 2.82
C PHE A 77 -5.64 11.59 3.42
N LYS A 78 -5.72 11.89 4.72
CA LYS A 78 -4.58 12.43 5.47
C LYS A 78 -3.90 11.30 6.24
N LEU A 79 -2.65 11.00 5.89
CA LEU A 79 -1.87 9.97 6.57
C LEU A 79 -1.47 10.41 7.99
N LYS A 80 -1.70 9.54 8.98
CA LYS A 80 -1.20 9.70 10.36
C LYS A 80 -0.01 8.81 10.65
N ASN A 81 -0.07 7.57 10.19
CA ASN A 81 0.92 6.55 10.50
C ASN A 81 0.96 5.50 9.38
N LEU A 82 2.16 5.00 9.09
CA LEU A 82 2.43 3.92 8.15
C LEU A 82 3.19 2.82 8.88
N LYS A 83 2.70 1.59 8.76
CA LYS A 83 3.32 0.39 9.30
C LYS A 83 3.41 -0.70 8.24
N VAL A 84 4.56 -1.36 8.16
CA VAL A 84 4.84 -2.47 7.24
C VAL A 84 5.27 -3.69 8.07
N VAL A 85 4.63 -4.84 7.87
CA VAL A 85 4.84 -6.09 8.65
C VAL A 85 4.78 -7.36 7.83
#